data_AF-A0A6A8FFP1-F1
#
_entry.id   AF-A0A6A8FFP1-F1
#
_cell.length_a   1.000
_cell.length_b   1.000
_cell.length_c   1.000
_cell.angle_alpha   90.00
_cell.angle_beta   90.00
_cell.angle_gamma   90.00
#
_symmetry.space_group_name_H-M   'P 1'
#
loop_
_entity.id
_entity.type
_entity.pdbx_description
1 polymer ?
#
loop_
_entity_poly.entity_id
_entity_poly.type
_entity_poly.pdbx_seq_one_letter_code
_entity_poly.pdbx_strand_id
1 'polypeptide(L)'
;MIDCSEKIEDIRIKYSSCWNILDELNVDKSKVFVILSKSDNNVPQERINEIANDLQILNPLIISSKTGYGIRKLKTMIASNIVKLTIPKSKEYD
;
A
#
# COMPACT_ATOMS: atom_id res chain seq x y z
N MET A 1 5.54 -1.79 -2.91
CA MET A 1 5.78 -1.19 -1.57
C MET A 1 6.61 0.06 -1.75
N ILE A 2 6.36 1.11 -0.98
CA ILE A 2 7.05 2.40 -1.09
C ILE A 2 7.88 2.61 0.17
N ASP A 3 9.16 2.92 0.02
CA ASP A 3 10.03 3.28 1.14
C ASP A 3 9.76 4.73 1.55
N CYS A 4 9.12 4.92 2.71
CA CYS A 4 8.73 6.26 3.16
C CYS A 4 9.88 7.10 3.73
N SER A 5 11.09 6.54 3.81
CA SER A 5 12.30 7.26 4.24
C SER A 5 13.06 7.92 3.09
N GLU A 6 12.66 7.68 1.83
CA GLU A 6 13.27 8.29 0.65
C GLU A 6 12.76 9.72 0.40
N LYS A 7 13.45 10.46 -0.48
CA LYS A 7 13.01 11.78 -0.95
C LYS A 7 11.71 11.66 -1.77
N ILE A 8 10.91 12.74 -1.80
CA ILE A 8 9.57 12.66 -2.41
C ILE A 8 9.69 12.49 -3.93
N GLU A 9 10.72 13.06 -4.54
CA GLU A 9 11.02 12.93 -5.96
C GLU A 9 11.35 11.48 -6.32
N ASP A 10 12.18 10.81 -5.51
CA ASP A 10 12.55 9.41 -5.73
C ASP A 10 11.32 8.49 -5.56
N ILE A 11 10.47 8.79 -4.56
CA ILE A 11 9.21 8.09 -4.34
C ILE A 11 8.27 8.23 -5.56
N ARG A 12 8.10 9.44 -6.10
CA ARG A 12 7.25 9.69 -7.29
C ARG A 12 7.75 8.92 -8.51
N ILE A 13 9.05 8.93 -8.75
CA ILE A 13 9.67 8.21 -9.88
C ILE A 13 9.41 6.70 -9.74
N LYS A 14 9.64 6.13 -8.56
CA LYS A 14 9.42 4.70 -8.34
C LYS A 14 7.94 4.32 -8.41
N TYR A 15 7.06 5.14 -7.83
CA TYR A 15 5.62 4.91 -7.83
C TYR A 15 5.06 4.89 -9.26
N SER A 16 5.36 5.93 -10.05
CA SER A 16 4.93 6.02 -11.45
C SER A 16 5.51 4.88 -12.30
N SER A 17 6.80 4.57 -12.12
CA SER A 17 7.46 3.47 -12.85
C SER A 17 6.81 2.12 -12.56
N CYS A 18 6.50 1.81 -11.29
CA CYS A 18 5.77 0.60 -10.92
C CYS A 18 4.36 0.58 -11.52
N TRP A 19 3.62 1.69 -11.46
CA TRP A 19 2.27 1.76 -12.00
C TRP A 19 2.20 1.62 -13.52
N ASN A 20 3.20 2.13 -14.24
CA ASN A 20 3.31 1.98 -15.69
C ASN A 20 3.53 0.51 -16.06
N ILE A 21 4.45 -0.19 -15.38
CA ILE A 21 4.66 -1.63 -15.60
C ILE A 21 3.39 -2.43 -15.29
N LEU A 22 2.68 -2.10 -14.21
CA LEU A 22 1.41 -2.76 -13.88
C LEU A 22 0.33 -2.52 -14.94
N ASP A 23 0.34 -1.35 -15.59
CA ASP A 23 -0.54 -1.02 -16.71
C ASP A 23 -0.21 -1.85 -17.95
N GLU A 24 1.07 -1.93 -18.32
CA GLU A 24 1.58 -2.74 -19.44
C GLU A 24 1.22 -4.23 -19.28
N LEU A 25 1.24 -4.72 -18.04
CA LEU A 25 0.86 -6.09 -17.69
C LEU A 25 -0.66 -6.31 -17.57
N ASN A 26 -1.48 -5.28 -17.83
CA ASN A 26 -2.93 -5.31 -17.70
C ASN A 26 -3.41 -5.77 -16.31
N VAL A 27 -2.69 -5.38 -15.25
CA VAL A 27 -3.07 -5.70 -13.88
C VAL A 27 -4.29 -4.87 -13.49
N ASP A 28 -5.28 -5.53 -12.89
CA ASP A 28 -6.41 -4.86 -12.24
C ASP A 28 -5.93 -4.02 -11.05
N LYS A 29 -5.74 -2.73 -11.30
CA LYS A 29 -5.21 -1.75 -10.34
C LYS A 29 -6.07 -1.63 -9.06
N SER A 30 -7.36 -1.99 -9.12
CA SER A 30 -8.25 -1.99 -7.96
C SER A 30 -7.88 -3.05 -6.92
N LYS A 31 -7.11 -4.06 -7.32
CA LYS A 31 -6.61 -5.15 -6.45
C LYS A 31 -5.21 -4.89 -5.89
N VAL A 32 -4.59 -3.77 -6.26
CA VAL A 32 -3.23 -3.42 -5.83
C VAL A 32 -3.30 -2.62 -4.54
N PHE A 33 -2.63 -3.11 -3.49
CA PHE A 33 -2.50 -2.40 -2.22
C PHE A 33 -1.15 -1.68 -2.15
N VAL A 34 -1.20 -0.37 -1.97
CA VAL A 34 0.00 0.43 -1.72
C VAL A 34 0.30 0.43 -0.23
N ILE A 35 1.53 0.05 0.12
CA ILE A 35 2.01 -0.04 1.50
C ILE A 35 3.24 0.85 1.63
N LEU A 36 3.24 1.72 2.64
CA LEU A 36 4.37 2.54 3.05
C LEU A 36 5.23 1.75 4.05
N SER A 37 6.48 1.47 3.70
CA SER A 37 7.42 0.66 4.47
C SER A 37 8.61 1.48 4.97
N LYS A 38 9.41 0.87 5.87
CA LYS A 38 10.57 1.50 6.54
C LYS A 38 10.23 2.71 7.43
N SER A 39 9.08 2.67 8.08
CA SER A 39 8.66 3.69 9.05
C SER A 39 9.53 3.80 10.32
N ASP A 40 10.50 2.90 10.49
CA ASP A 40 11.43 2.88 11.63
C ASP A 40 12.56 3.93 11.56
N ASN A 41 12.74 4.62 10.44
CA ASN A 41 13.79 5.63 10.24
C ASN A 41 13.40 7.03 10.80
N ASN A 42 12.72 7.11 11.94
CA ASN A 42 12.16 8.36 12.49
C ASN A 42 11.29 9.13 11.49
N VAL A 43 10.54 8.41 10.64
CA VAL A 43 9.67 9.04 9.64
C VAL A 43 8.48 9.70 10.37
N PRO A 44 8.34 11.04 10.34
CA PRO A 44 7.25 11.70 11.05
C PRO A 44 5.92 11.45 10.35
N GLN A 45 4.81 11.53 11.10
CA GLN A 45 3.47 11.36 10.53
C GLN A 45 3.16 12.39 9.43
N GLU A 46 3.72 13.60 9.53
CA GLU A 46 3.61 14.64 8.49
C GLU A 46 4.16 14.16 7.15
N ARG A 47 5.31 13.48 7.17
CA ARG A 47 5.92 12.89 5.97
C ARG A 47 5.02 11.82 5.34
N ILE A 48 4.38 11.02 6.18
CA ILE A 48 3.40 10.02 5.71
C ILE A 48 2.21 10.70 5.03
N ASN A 49 1.70 11.78 5.61
CA ASN A 49 0.57 12.54 5.05
C ASN A 49 0.97 13.21 3.73
N GLU A 50 2.18 13.77 3.65
CA GLU A 50 2.74 14.34 2.42
C GLU A 50 2.77 13.30 1.29
N ILE A 51 3.37 12.13 1.54
CA ILE A 51 3.44 11.03 0.56
C ILE A 51 2.03 10.57 0.15
N ALA A 52 1.12 10.40 1.11
CA ALA A 52 -0.22 9.93 0.85
C ALA A 52 -1.03 10.93 -0.01
N ASN A 53 -0.92 12.22 0.28
CA ASN A 53 -1.57 13.28 -0.50
C ASN A 53 -0.98 13.37 -1.91
N ASP A 54 0.35 13.36 -2.01
CA ASP A 54 1.06 13.47 -3.28
C ASP A 54 0.71 12.33 -4.25
N LEU A 55 0.66 11.11 -3.73
CA LEU A 55 0.38 9.91 -4.51
C LEU A 55 -1.12 9.55 -4.56
N GLN A 56 -1.98 10.37 -3.95
CA GLN A 56 -3.43 10.15 -3.81
C GLN A 56 -3.78 8.78 -3.19
N ILE A 57 -2.99 8.33 -2.22
CA ILE A 57 -3.20 7.06 -1.51
C ILE A 57 -4.20 7.26 -0.38
N LEU A 58 -5.35 6.62 -0.47
CA LEU A 58 -6.35 6.61 0.59
C LEU A 58 -5.96 5.62 1.70
N ASN A 59 -6.03 6.07 2.96
CA ASN A 59 -5.80 5.25 4.16
C ASN A 59 -4.52 4.38 4.09
N PRO A 60 -3.32 4.99 3.95
CA PRO A 60 -2.09 4.26 3.73
C PRO A 60 -1.82 3.27 4.87
N LEU A 61 -1.50 2.02 4.51
CA LEU A 61 -0.98 1.06 5.47
C LEU A 61 0.51 1.30 5.67
N ILE A 62 0.90 1.61 6.90
CA ILE A 62 2.28 1.91 7.30
C ILE A 62 2.85 0.70 8.02
N ILE A 63 4.04 0.26 7.62
CA ILE A 63 4.75 -0.85 8.26
C ILE A 63 6.23 -0.54 8.48
N SER A 64 6.85 -1.30 9.36
CA SER A 64 8.29 -1.53 9.35
C SER A 64 8.55 -3.03 9.40
N SER A 65 9.18 -3.55 8.36
CA SER A 65 9.61 -4.95 8.34
C SER A 65 10.75 -5.21 9.33
N LYS A 66 11.49 -4.17 9.74
CA LYS A 66 12.60 -4.28 10.70
C LYS A 66 12.10 -4.40 12.13
N THR A 67 11.15 -3.57 12.53
CA THR A 67 10.62 -3.55 13.91
C THR A 67 9.37 -4.39 14.09
N GLY A 68 8.74 -4.84 13.00
CA GLY A 68 7.46 -5.52 13.03
C GLY A 68 6.25 -4.58 13.16
N TYR A 69 6.47 -3.26 13.20
CA TYR A 69 5.39 -2.28 13.24
C TYR A 69 4.42 -2.47 12.05
N GLY A 70 3.12 -2.38 12.32
CA GLY A 70 2.06 -2.49 11.30
C GLY A 70 1.82 -3.90 10.73
N ILE A 71 2.66 -4.90 11.03
CA ILE A 71 2.55 -6.25 10.46
C ILE A 71 1.25 -6.96 10.86
N ARG A 72 0.75 -6.77 12.09
CA ARG A 72 -0.56 -7.31 12.50
C ARG A 72 -1.68 -6.75 11.61
N LYS A 73 -1.69 -5.43 11.37
CA LYS A 73 -2.67 -4.77 10.50
C LYS A 73 -2.55 -5.24 9.05
N LEU A 74 -1.32 -5.44 8.57
CA LEU A 74 -1.06 -6.04 7.25
C LEU A 74 -1.63 -7.44 7.12
N LYS A 75 -1.37 -8.33 8.10
CA LYS A 75 -1.93 -9.69 8.11
C LYS A 75 -3.45 -9.68 8.09
N THR A 76 -4.08 -8.83 8.90
CA THR A 76 -5.55 -8.68 8.91
C THR A 76 -6.07 -8.20 7.56
N MET A 77 -5.44 -7.19 6.95
CA MET A 77 -5.82 -6.69 5.63
C MET A 77 -5.74 -7.79 4.56
N ILE A 78 -4.64 -8.55 4.53
CA ILE A 78 -4.45 -9.66 3.59
C ILE A 78 -5.53 -10.73 3.81
N ALA A 79 -5.72 -11.17 5.06
CA ALA A 79 -6.72 -12.19 5.39
C ALA A 79 -8.14 -11.76 4.97
N SER A 80 -8.54 -10.52 5.28
CA SER A 80 -9.86 -10.01 4.88
C SER A 80 -10.05 -9.95 3.36
N ASN A 81 -8.99 -9.67 2.60
CA ASN A 81 -9.08 -9.66 1.13
C ASN A 81 -9.10 -11.08 0.54
N ILE A 82 -8.37 -12.03 1.12
CA ILE A 82 -8.44 -13.44 0.71
C ILE A 82 -9.84 -14.03 1.00
N VAL A 83 -10.44 -13.71 2.14
CA VAL A 83 -11.81 -14.11 2.46
C VAL A 83 -12.81 -13.51 1.46
N LYS A 84 -12.68 -12.23 1.11
CA LYS A 84 -13.51 -11.60 0.08
C LYS A 84 -13.38 -12.25 -1.30
N LEU A 85 -12.19 -12.76 -1.66
CA LEU A 85 -11.96 -13.46 -2.93
C LEU A 85 -12.55 -14.89 -2.94
N THR A 86 -12.77 -15.49 -1.77
CA THR A 86 -13.29 -16.87 -1.64
C THR A 86 -14.81 -16.93 -1.51
N ILE A 87 -15.48 -15.81 -1.22
CA ILE A 87 -16.94 -15.69 -1.27
C ILE A 87 -17.34 -15.07 -2.61
N PRO A 88 -17.96 -15.82 -3.54
CA PRO A 88 -18.46 -15.24 -4.78
C PRO A 88 -19.49 -14.15 -4.49
N LYS A 89 -19.37 -12.99 -5.15
CA LYS A 89 -20.33 -11.87 -5.06
C LYS A 89 -21.80 -12.26 -5.31
N SER A 90 -22.06 -13.43 -5.89
CA SER A 90 -23.40 -13.97 -6.10
C SER A 90 -24.09 -14.47 -4.82
N LYS A 91 -23.42 -14.47 -3.66
CA LYS A 91 -24.00 -14.89 -2.37
C LYS A 91 -24.18 -13.75 -1.34
N GLU A 92 -24.05 -12.49 -1.77
CA GLU A 92 -24.17 -11.32 -0.88
C GLU A 92 -25.62 -10.78 -0.76
N TYR A 93 -26.61 -11.47 -1.34
CA TYR A 93 -28.03 -11.06 -1.36
C TYR A 93 -29.02 -12.22 -1.08
N ASP A 94 -28.77 -13.02 -0.05
CA ASP A 94 -29.79 -13.91 0.55
C ASP A 94 -29.99 -13.56 2.03
#